data_AF-A0A9W9UKH0-F1
#
_entry.id   AF-A0A9W9UKH0-F1
#
_cell.length_a   1.000
_cell.length_b   1.000
_cell.length_c   1.000
_cell.angle_alpha   90.00
_cell.angle_beta   90.00
_cell.angle_gamma   90.00
#
_symmetry.space_group_name_H-M   'P 1'
#
loop_
_entity.id
_entity.type
_entity.pdbx_description
1 polymer ?
#
loop_
_entity_poly.entity_id
_entity_poly.type
_entity_poly.pdbx_seq_one_letter_code
_entity_poly.pdbx_strand_id
1 'polypeptide(L)'
;MPSQALPTPTSSTKQFYATNSPWEKAYGHYRAIRVGQHIYTSGTTAADPDSPPENPRVLCPGDARGQTRATLNEIIKAIQAVGARGAESIVRTQLFIQRHEDAPEVMAGYTEVLGRQNGGDIGSTAILLVVSNFSDPEMLVEIMVDAIADAE
;
A
#
# COMPACT_ATOMS: atom_id res chain seq x y z
N MET A 1 -29.43 2.77 -2.20
CA MET A 1 -29.10 1.76 -3.23
C MET A 1 -28.04 0.84 -2.62
N PRO A 2 -28.24 -0.49 -2.53
CA PRO A 2 -27.19 -1.36 -2.04
C PRO A 2 -26.06 -1.39 -3.08
N SER A 3 -24.82 -1.18 -2.61
CA SER A 3 -23.61 -1.24 -3.43
C SER A 3 -23.51 -2.62 -4.09
N GLN A 4 -23.66 -2.68 -5.42
CA GLN A 4 -23.32 -3.89 -6.17
C GLN A 4 -21.80 -4.02 -6.14
N ALA A 5 -21.31 -5.07 -5.49
CA ALA A 5 -19.92 -5.48 -5.63
C ALA A 5 -19.61 -5.66 -7.13
N LEU A 6 -18.55 -5.01 -7.60
CA LEU A 6 -18.13 -5.13 -8.99
C LEU A 6 -17.78 -6.60 -9.29
N PRO A 7 -18.21 -7.15 -10.43
CA PRO A 7 -17.88 -8.52 -10.80
C PRO A 7 -16.36 -8.67 -10.93
N THR A 8 -15.77 -9.59 -10.18
CA THR A 8 -14.36 -9.96 -10.30
C THR A 8 -14.12 -10.49 -11.72
N PRO A 9 -13.21 -9.89 -12.51
CA PRO A 9 -12.92 -10.38 -13.84
C PRO A 9 -12.35 -11.81 -13.76
N THR A 10 -13.06 -12.80 -14.28
CA THR A 10 -12.57 -14.18 -14.48
C THR A 10 -11.70 -14.24 -15.74
N SER A 11 -10.59 -13.52 -15.74
CA SER A 11 -9.45 -13.85 -16.57
C SER A 11 -8.59 -14.80 -15.75
N SER A 12 -8.38 -16.03 -16.22
CA SER A 12 -7.49 -17.02 -15.60
C SER A 12 -6.03 -16.57 -15.47
N THR A 13 -5.70 -15.34 -15.85
CA THR A 13 -4.35 -14.78 -15.91
C THR A 13 -4.12 -13.69 -14.85
N LYS A 14 -5.16 -13.16 -14.20
CA LYS A 14 -5.03 -12.07 -13.22
C LYS A 14 -5.78 -12.36 -11.92
N GLN A 15 -5.13 -12.09 -10.79
CA GLN A 15 -5.77 -12.12 -9.47
C GLN A 15 -5.89 -10.69 -8.95
N PHE A 16 -7.03 -10.35 -8.37
CA PHE A 16 -7.35 -9.00 -7.93
C PHE A 16 -7.65 -9.02 -6.44
N TYR A 17 -7.17 -8.00 -5.73
CA TYR A 17 -7.52 -7.76 -4.34
C TYR A 17 -7.95 -6.31 -4.14
N ALA A 18 -9.08 -6.12 -3.48
CA ALA A 18 -9.61 -4.83 -3.09
C ALA A 18 -10.04 -4.87 -1.62
N THR A 19 -10.02 -3.70 -0.98
CA THR A 19 -10.46 -3.51 0.38
C THR A 19 -11.80 -2.77 0.42
N ASN A 20 -12.31 -2.52 1.63
CA ASN A 20 -13.48 -1.67 1.82
C ASN A 20 -13.19 -0.17 1.76
N SER A 21 -11.93 0.21 1.50
CA SER A 21 -11.46 1.60 1.44
C SER A 21 -12.44 2.50 0.67
N PRO A 22 -12.82 3.65 1.25
CA PRO A 22 -13.61 4.67 0.58
C PRO A 22 -13.11 5.05 -0.81
N TRP A 23 -11.79 5.18 -0.96
CA TRP A 23 -11.14 5.57 -2.22
C TRP A 23 -11.23 4.48 -3.28
N GLU A 24 -11.08 3.21 -2.90
CA GLU A 24 -11.24 2.09 -3.85
C GLU A 24 -12.67 2.03 -4.40
N LYS A 25 -13.66 2.22 -3.52
CA LYS A 25 -15.07 2.27 -3.92
C LYS A 25 -15.40 3.50 -4.77
N ALA A 26 -14.88 4.67 -4.40
CA ALA A 26 -15.18 5.93 -5.08
C ALA A 26 -14.51 6.03 -6.47
N TYR A 27 -13.27 5.56 -6.60
CA TYR A 27 -12.46 5.73 -7.80
C TYR A 27 -12.33 4.45 -8.65
N GLY A 28 -12.76 3.29 -8.15
CA GLY A 28 -12.86 2.06 -8.93
C GLY A 28 -11.53 1.37 -9.23
N HIS A 29 -10.56 1.42 -8.30
CA HIS A 29 -9.27 0.73 -8.42
C HIS A 29 -9.15 -0.44 -7.44
N TYR A 30 -8.22 -1.35 -7.73
CA TYR A 30 -7.87 -2.46 -6.84
C TYR A 30 -6.67 -2.09 -5.98
N ARG A 31 -6.63 -2.57 -4.73
CA ARG A 31 -5.43 -2.43 -3.89
C ARG A 31 -4.21 -3.15 -4.48
N ALA A 32 -4.41 -4.37 -4.97
CA ALA A 32 -3.35 -5.14 -5.63
C ALA A 32 -3.88 -5.95 -6.82
N ILE A 33 -3.03 -6.10 -7.84
CA ILE A 33 -3.28 -6.96 -8.99
C ILE A 33 -2.04 -7.83 -9.22
N ARG A 34 -2.23 -9.14 -9.31
CA ARG A 34 -1.21 -10.10 -9.74
C ARG A 34 -1.45 -10.51 -11.19
N VAL A 35 -0.38 -10.57 -11.98
CA VAL A 35 -0.35 -11.11 -13.35
C VAL A 35 0.88 -12.01 -13.49
N GLY A 36 0.67 -13.33 -13.59
CA GLY A 36 1.77 -14.28 -13.48
C GLY A 36 2.47 -14.17 -12.12
N GLN A 37 3.79 -13.93 -12.11
CA GLN A 37 4.55 -13.67 -10.89
C GLN A 37 4.55 -12.19 -10.46
N HIS A 38 4.16 -11.26 -11.33
CA HIS A 38 4.24 -9.83 -11.02
C HIS A 38 3.03 -9.35 -10.23
N ILE A 39 3.27 -8.58 -9.19
CA ILE A 39 2.25 -7.97 -8.34
C ILE A 39 2.49 -6.46 -8.31
N TYR A 40 1.43 -5.71 -8.58
CA TYR A 40 1.43 -4.25 -8.56
C TYR A 40 0.41 -3.77 -7.54
N THR A 41 0.79 -2.83 -6.67
CA THR A 41 -0.16 -2.20 -5.76
C THR A 41 -0.53 -0.80 -6.22
N SER A 42 -1.72 -0.36 -5.86
CA SER A 42 -2.07 1.07 -5.95
C SER A 42 -1.28 1.87 -4.91
N GLY A 43 -1.21 3.19 -5.11
CA GLY A 43 -0.78 4.11 -4.06
C GLY A 43 -1.65 3.91 -2.82
N THR A 44 -1.01 3.58 -1.71
CA THR A 44 -1.67 3.24 -0.45
C THR A 44 -1.24 4.26 0.60
N THR A 45 -2.18 4.69 1.43
CA THR A 45 -1.94 5.58 2.56
C THR A 45 -2.43 4.92 3.85
N ALA A 46 -2.24 5.58 4.99
CA ALA A 46 -2.74 5.12 6.28
C ALA A 46 -4.25 5.35 6.46
N ALA A 47 -5.04 5.24 5.39
CA ALA A 47 -6.50 5.30 5.46
C ALA A 47 -7.05 4.12 6.26
N ASP A 48 -8.01 4.41 7.16
CA ASP A 48 -8.76 3.38 7.89
C ASP A 48 -9.77 2.71 6.92
N PRO A 49 -9.58 1.42 6.57
CA PRO A 49 -10.46 0.74 5.62
C PRO A 49 -11.88 0.51 6.16
N ASP A 50 -12.08 0.64 7.48
CA ASP A 50 -13.38 0.50 8.13
C ASP A 50 -14.09 1.84 8.32
N SER A 51 -13.44 2.96 7.96
CA SER A 51 -14.05 4.28 8.02
C SER A 51 -15.12 4.48 6.94
N PRO A 52 -16.20 5.22 7.25
CA PRO A 52 -17.28 5.45 6.30
C PRO A 52 -16.81 6.36 5.15
N PRO A 53 -17.25 6.12 3.89
CA PRO A 53 -16.77 6.90 2.76
C PRO A 53 -17.05 8.40 2.81
N GLU A 54 -18.12 8.81 3.50
CA GLU A 54 -18.48 10.20 3.72
C GLU A 54 -17.57 10.93 4.71
N ASN A 55 -16.84 10.20 5.54
CA ASN A 55 -15.93 10.76 6.54
C ASN A 55 -14.76 9.80 6.77
N PRO A 56 -13.88 9.66 5.77
CA PRO A 56 -12.78 8.73 5.86
C PRO A 56 -11.82 9.19 6.96
N ARG A 57 -11.20 8.23 7.66
CA ARG A 57 -10.24 8.51 8.72
C ARG A 57 -8.83 8.15 8.28
N VAL A 58 -7.86 8.98 8.68
CA VAL A 58 -6.44 8.66 8.56
C VAL A 58 -5.95 8.14 9.90
N LEU A 59 -5.33 6.96 9.89
CA LEU A 59 -4.68 6.36 11.05
C LEU A 59 -3.40 7.13 11.37
N CYS A 60 -3.03 7.20 12.66
CA CYS A 60 -1.81 7.87 13.11
C CYS A 60 -1.70 9.34 12.64
N PRO A 61 -2.70 10.20 12.89
CA PRO A 61 -2.66 11.59 12.45
C PRO A 61 -1.44 12.32 13.07
N GLY A 62 -0.65 12.98 12.24
CA GLY A 62 0.57 13.68 12.64
C GLY A 62 1.80 12.77 12.90
N ASP A 63 1.68 11.45 12.81
CA ASP A 63 2.77 10.49 13.01
C ASP A 63 3.17 9.83 11.69
N ALA A 64 4.14 10.42 10.99
CA ALA A 64 4.59 9.94 9.69
C ALA A 64 5.16 8.50 9.74
N ARG A 65 5.83 8.14 10.84
CA ARG A 65 6.37 6.78 11.05
C ARG A 65 5.25 5.77 11.26
N GLY A 66 4.26 6.11 12.08
CA GLY A 66 3.05 5.34 12.29
C GLY A 66 2.25 5.13 11.01
N GLN A 67 2.06 6.20 10.22
CA GLN A 67 1.41 6.11 8.91
C GLN A 67 2.19 5.21 7.94
N THR A 68 3.52 5.30 7.94
CA THR A 68 4.36 4.45 7.10
C THR A 68 4.19 2.98 7.46
N ARG A 69 4.23 2.63 8.75
CA ARG A 69 3.99 1.25 9.21
C ARG A 69 2.59 0.76 8.83
N ALA A 70 1.56 1.56 9.08
CA ALA A 70 0.18 1.20 8.75
C ALA A 70 0.02 0.93 7.25
N THR A 71 0.56 1.83 6.42
CA THR A 71 0.54 1.75 4.96
C THR A 71 1.25 0.48 4.46
N LEU A 72 2.49 0.21 4.93
CA LEU A 72 3.25 -0.96 4.50
C LEU A 72 2.61 -2.28 4.93
N ASN A 73 2.08 -2.35 6.16
CA ASN A 73 1.36 -3.54 6.63
C ASN A 73 0.14 -3.83 5.77
N GLU A 74 -0.55 -2.79 5.35
CA GLU A 74 -1.72 -2.92 4.51
C GLU A 74 -1.37 -3.37 3.07
N ILE A 75 -0.27 -2.85 2.53
CA ILE A 75 0.33 -3.33 1.27
C ILE A 75 0.72 -4.82 1.37
N ILE A 76 1.37 -5.23 2.46
CA ILE A 76 1.79 -6.62 2.68
C ILE A 76 0.58 -7.56 2.71
N LYS A 77 -0.51 -7.18 3.40
CA LYS A 77 -1.76 -7.96 3.38
C LYS A 77 -2.31 -8.10 1.97
N ALA A 78 -2.27 -7.03 1.17
CA ALA A 78 -2.76 -7.06 -0.20
C ALA A 78 -1.94 -7.99 -1.09
N ILE A 79 -0.61 -8.01 -0.92
CA ILE A 79 0.31 -8.93 -1.61
C ILE A 79 0.01 -10.39 -1.21
N GLN A 80 -0.19 -10.64 0.08
CA GLN A 80 -0.56 -11.98 0.58
C GLN A 80 -1.91 -12.45 0.03
N ALA A 81 -2.88 -11.55 -0.08
CA ALA A 81 -4.20 -11.86 -0.60
C ALA A 81 -4.22 -12.25 -2.08
N VAL A 82 -3.18 -11.87 -2.85
CA VAL A 82 -2.96 -12.34 -4.24
C VAL A 82 -1.91 -13.46 -4.32
N GLY A 83 -1.67 -14.16 -3.20
CA GLY A 83 -0.94 -15.43 -3.17
C GLY A 83 0.59 -15.32 -3.22
N ALA A 84 1.17 -14.24 -2.66
CA ALA A 84 2.62 -14.09 -2.48
C ALA A 84 3.01 -14.10 -0.98
N ARG A 85 4.32 -14.16 -0.69
CA ARG A 85 4.86 -14.33 0.67
C ARG A 85 4.62 -13.11 1.57
N GLY A 86 4.50 -11.92 0.97
CA GLY A 86 4.28 -10.67 1.67
C GLY A 86 5.46 -9.73 1.52
N ALA A 87 6.12 -9.35 2.61
CA ALA A 87 7.23 -8.41 2.61
C ALA A 87 8.43 -8.92 1.79
N GLU A 88 8.70 -10.22 1.85
CA GLU A 88 9.77 -10.93 1.13
C GLU A 88 9.57 -10.93 -0.39
N SER A 89 8.36 -10.62 -0.84
CA SER A 89 8.05 -10.54 -2.27
C SER A 89 8.29 -9.13 -2.82
N ILE A 90 8.43 -8.10 -1.99
CA ILE A 90 8.56 -6.70 -2.43
C ILE A 90 9.96 -6.46 -3.00
N VAL A 91 10.05 -5.92 -4.21
CA VAL A 91 11.33 -5.65 -4.90
C VAL A 91 11.57 -4.17 -5.17
N ARG A 92 10.50 -3.37 -5.21
CA ARG A 92 10.56 -1.91 -5.45
C ARG A 92 9.53 -1.19 -4.60
N THR A 93 9.95 -0.10 -3.95
CA THR A 93 9.10 0.78 -3.15
C THR A 93 9.26 2.22 -3.62
N GLN A 94 8.14 2.90 -3.82
CA GLN A 94 8.09 4.33 -4.11
C GLN A 94 7.33 5.01 -2.97
N LEU A 95 7.99 5.91 -2.27
CA LEU A 95 7.42 6.68 -1.17
C LEU A 95 7.24 8.13 -1.61
N PHE A 96 6.04 8.66 -1.43
CA PHE A 96 5.71 10.05 -1.65
C PHE A 96 5.38 10.66 -0.29
N ILE A 97 5.96 11.81 0.03
CA ILE A 97 5.72 12.51 1.30
C ILE A 97 5.34 13.97 1.02
N GLN A 98 4.58 14.61 1.90
CA GLN A 98 4.21 16.02 1.69
C GLN A 98 5.28 16.99 2.21
N ARG A 99 5.93 16.64 3.32
CA ARG A 99 6.86 17.53 4.03
C ARG A 99 8.24 16.92 4.09
N HIS A 100 9.27 17.68 3.74
CA HIS A 100 10.65 17.16 3.75
C HIS A 100 11.10 16.74 5.15
N GLU A 101 10.65 17.46 6.19
CA GLU A 101 10.95 17.16 7.58
C GLU A 101 10.45 15.79 8.07
N ASP A 102 9.46 15.19 7.38
CA ASP A 102 8.95 13.86 7.73
C ASP A 102 9.84 12.73 7.17
N ALA A 103 10.77 13.02 6.26
CA ALA A 103 11.58 12.01 5.59
C ALA A 103 12.33 11.06 6.56
N PRO A 104 12.94 11.53 7.67
CA PRO A 104 13.58 10.66 8.64
C PRO A 104 12.60 9.68 9.31
N GLU A 105 11.41 10.14 9.70
CA GLU A 105 10.41 9.32 10.38
C GLU A 105 9.74 8.33 9.41
N VAL A 106 9.48 8.76 8.17
CA VAL A 106 9.02 7.87 7.10
C VAL A 106 10.05 6.78 6.83
N MET A 107 11.34 7.13 6.68
CA MET A 107 12.38 6.13 6.44
C MET A 107 12.63 5.24 7.66
N ALA A 108 12.43 5.73 8.88
CA ALA A 108 12.44 4.90 10.09
C ALA A 108 11.31 3.86 10.04
N GLY A 109 10.08 4.27 9.69
CA GLY A 109 8.94 3.36 9.54
C GLY A 109 9.13 2.35 8.40
N TYR A 110 9.71 2.77 7.28
CA TYR A 110 10.12 1.88 6.19
C TYR A 110 11.13 0.85 6.69
N THR A 111 12.15 1.31 7.41
CA THR A 111 13.24 0.47 7.93
C THR A 111 12.72 -0.58 8.93
N GLU A 112 11.72 -0.23 9.75
CA GLU A 112 11.07 -1.18 10.67
C GLU A 112 10.39 -2.34 9.95
N VAL A 113 9.83 -2.12 8.76
CA VAL A 113 9.04 -3.13 8.04
C VAL A 113 9.85 -3.81 6.92
N LEU A 114 10.49 -3.03 6.06
CA LEU A 114 11.19 -3.46 4.84
C LEU A 114 12.71 -3.20 4.90
N GLY A 115 13.25 -2.89 6.07
CA GLY A 115 14.69 -2.73 6.22
C GLY A 115 15.42 -4.04 5.94
N ARG A 116 16.49 -3.97 5.15
CA ARG A 116 17.30 -5.15 4.80
C ARG A 116 17.90 -5.89 6.01
N GLN A 117 17.94 -5.24 7.16
CA GLN A 117 18.38 -5.83 8.42
C GLN A 117 17.33 -6.76 9.06
N ASN A 118 16.11 -6.80 8.54
CA ASN A 118 15.01 -7.61 9.08
C ASN A 118 15.05 -9.09 8.64
N GLY A 119 15.95 -9.47 7.71
CA GLY A 119 16.10 -10.84 7.23
C GLY A 119 16.71 -10.89 5.82
N GLY A 120 17.29 -12.03 5.43
CA GLY A 120 18.02 -12.18 4.17
C GLY A 120 17.18 -11.93 2.90
N ASP A 121 15.87 -12.16 2.98
CA ASP A 121 14.91 -12.00 1.87
C ASP A 121 14.11 -10.69 1.97
N ILE A 122 14.32 -9.87 3.01
CA ILE A 122 13.59 -8.61 3.20
C ILE A 122 14.41 -7.45 2.65
N GLY A 123 13.76 -6.56 1.91
CA GLY A 123 14.36 -5.34 1.37
C GLY A 123 13.80 -4.99 0.01
N SER A 124 13.98 -3.74 -0.42
CA SER A 124 13.57 -3.32 -1.76
C SER A 124 14.44 -2.20 -2.28
N THR A 125 14.49 -2.04 -3.61
CA THR A 125 14.93 -0.77 -4.19
C THR A 125 13.93 0.32 -3.82
N ALA A 126 14.40 1.50 -3.41
CA ALA A 126 13.51 2.54 -2.91
C ALA A 126 13.83 3.93 -3.48
N ILE A 127 12.77 4.70 -3.73
CA ILE A 127 12.85 6.14 -3.96
C ILE A 127 11.88 6.84 -3.01
N LEU A 128 12.29 8.00 -2.49
CA LEU A 128 11.45 8.89 -1.72
C LEU A 128 11.38 10.25 -2.43
N LEU A 129 10.17 10.77 -2.62
CA LEU A 129 9.91 12.06 -3.28
C LEU A 129 9.00 12.94 -2.42
N VAL A 130 9.26 14.24 -2.43
CA VAL A 130 8.37 15.24 -1.82
C VAL A 130 7.35 15.69 -2.87
N VAL A 131 6.06 15.64 -2.54
CA VAL A 131 4.93 16.03 -3.39
C VAL A 131 4.15 17.18 -2.78
N SER A 132 3.29 17.85 -3.57
CA SER A 132 2.57 19.05 -3.11
C SER A 132 1.46 18.75 -2.10
N ASN A 133 0.68 17.68 -2.31
CA ASN A 133 -0.43 17.31 -1.44
C ASN A 133 -0.94 15.89 -1.74
N PHE A 134 -1.72 15.34 -0.81
CA PHE A 134 -2.49 14.09 -0.98
C PHE A 134 -3.99 14.37 -1.05
N SER A 135 -4.78 13.29 -1.16
CA SER A 135 -6.26 13.37 -1.20
C SER A 135 -6.87 13.87 0.12
N ASP A 136 -6.17 13.66 1.24
CA ASP A 136 -6.59 14.09 2.58
C ASP A 136 -5.42 14.81 3.27
N PRO A 137 -5.63 15.97 3.92
CA PRO A 137 -4.55 16.74 4.56
C PRO A 137 -3.92 16.06 5.79
N GLU A 138 -4.54 15.03 6.37
CA GLU A 138 -3.94 14.25 7.46
C GLU A 138 -2.99 13.15 6.94
N MET A 139 -2.99 12.85 5.64
CA MET A 139 -2.04 11.91 5.04
C MET A 139 -0.67 12.57 4.91
N LEU A 140 0.35 11.87 5.41
CA LEU A 140 1.74 12.34 5.39
C LEU A 140 2.61 11.54 4.41
N VAL A 141 2.17 10.34 4.06
CA VAL A 141 2.88 9.43 3.17
C VAL A 141 1.91 8.61 2.32
N GLU A 142 2.27 8.43 1.05
CA GLU A 142 1.65 7.47 0.13
C GLU A 142 2.75 6.54 -0.41
N ILE A 143 2.48 5.24 -0.40
CA ILE A 143 3.46 4.22 -0.78
C ILE A 143 2.88 3.34 -1.87
N MET A 144 3.70 3.07 -2.88
CA MET A 144 3.42 2.12 -3.95
C MET A 144 4.55 1.10 -4.01
N VAL A 145 4.22 -0.18 -4.25
CA VAL A 145 5.22 -1.23 -4.38
C VAL A 145 4.97 -2.12 -5.58
N ASP A 146 6.07 -2.70 -6.08
CA ASP A 146 6.02 -3.87 -6.93
C ASP A 146 6.58 -5.07 -6.17
N ALA A 147 5.95 -6.21 -6.37
CA ALA A 147 6.34 -7.46 -5.77
C ALA A 147 6.38 -8.61 -6.79
N ILE A 148 7.16 -9.64 -6.47
CA ILE A 148 7.32 -10.86 -7.26
C ILE A 148 6.88 -12.04 -6.39
N ALA A 149 5.85 -12.75 -6.84
CA ALA A 149 5.44 -14.03 -6.27
C ALA A 149 6.40 -15.14 -6.68
N ASP A 150 6.42 -16.23 -5.93
CA ASP A 150 7.20 -17.41 -6.29
C ASP A 150 6.71 -17.99 -7.64
N ALA A 151 7.62 -18.62 -8.38
CA ALA A 151 7.28 -19.35 -9.60
C ALA A 151 6.37 -20.54 -9.26
N GLU A 152 5.40 -20.82 -10.14
CA GLU A 152 4.58 -22.05 -10.07
C GLU A 152 5.40 -23.32 -10.35
#